data_AF-A0A6J6WB79-F1
#
_entry.id   AF-A0A6J6WB79-F1
#
_cell.length_a   1.000
_cell.length_b   1.000
_cell.length_c   1.000
_cell.angle_alpha   90.00
_cell.angle_beta   90.00
_cell.angle_gamma   90.00
#
_symmetry.space_group_name_H-M   'P 1'
#
loop_
_entity.id
_entity.type
_entity.pdbx_description
1 polymer ?
#
loop_
_entity_poly.entity_id
_entity_poly.type
_entity_poly.pdbx_seq_one_letter_code
_entity_poly.pdbx_strand_id
1 'polypeptide(L)'
;MYRNGTLEQLTKDHTMIQEMIDRGELTVAGAKSHPKRSLLTQALMGQKKIQPDVISIDIFEGDRLLICSDGLSNVVSLSSMASALSQLSRESAVDTLIALTYAADAPDNVTVLVADVVSEKNVSDPIFLGSAVDLS
;
A
#
# COMPACT_ATOMS: atom_id res chain seq x y z
N MET A 1 1.75 -5.92 -5.27
CA MET A 1 1.98 -6.06 -6.73
C MET A 1 0.77 -6.71 -7.36
N TYR A 2 0.26 -6.10 -8.43
CA TYR A 2 -0.80 -6.64 -9.26
C TYR A 2 -0.23 -7.23 -10.55
N ARG A 3 -0.55 -8.50 -10.81
CA ARG A 3 -0.12 -9.24 -12.00
C ARG A 3 -1.23 -10.20 -12.42
N ASN A 4 -1.60 -10.18 -13.70
CA ASN A 4 -2.57 -11.12 -14.29
C ASN A 4 -3.86 -11.30 -13.46
N GLY A 5 -4.46 -10.20 -12.97
CA GLY A 5 -5.70 -10.26 -12.19
C GLY A 5 -5.53 -10.52 -10.70
N THR A 6 -4.29 -10.75 -10.22
CA THR A 6 -4.02 -11.09 -8.82
C THR A 6 -3.22 -9.98 -8.14
N LEU A 7 -3.67 -9.54 -6.97
CA LEU A 7 -2.93 -8.61 -6.10
C LEU A 7 -2.28 -9.37 -4.95
N GLU A 8 -0.96 -9.25 -4.84
CA GLU A 8 -0.15 -9.84 -3.78
C GLU A 8 0.51 -8.74 -2.93
N GLN A 9 0.46 -8.90 -1.60
CA GLN A 9 1.17 -8.04 -0.67
C GLN A 9 2.63 -8.49 -0.56
N LEU A 10 3.57 -7.57 -0.84
CA LEU A 10 5.01 -7.87 -0.83
C LEU A 10 5.66 -7.58 0.53
N THR A 11 5.19 -6.56 1.23
CA THR A 11 5.75 -6.10 2.51
C THR A 11 4.98 -6.67 3.69
N LYS A 12 5.66 -6.85 4.82
CA LYS A 12 5.03 -7.09 6.11
C LYS A 12 5.03 -5.80 6.92
N ASP A 13 3.94 -5.54 7.63
CA ASP A 13 3.83 -4.34 8.44
C ASP A 13 4.62 -4.52 9.74
N HIS A 14 5.53 -3.58 10.06
CA HIS A 14 6.23 -3.55 11.36
C HIS A 14 5.35 -2.96 12.46
N THR A 15 4.24 -3.65 12.77
CA THR A 15 3.33 -3.30 13.85
C THR A 15 3.50 -4.26 15.03
N MET A 16 3.20 -3.78 16.24
CA MET A 16 3.19 -4.62 17.45
C MET A 16 2.25 -5.82 17.30
N ILE A 17 1.19 -5.63 16.53
CA ILE A 17 0.23 -6.68 16.18
C ILE A 17 0.87 -7.74 15.27
N GLN A 18 1.62 -7.33 14.26
CA GLN A 18 2.33 -8.28 13.41
C GLN A 18 3.35 -9.10 14.22
N GLU A 19 4.06 -8.47 15.17
CA GLU A 19 4.94 -9.21 16.09
C GLU A 19 4.18 -10.20 16.99
N MET A 20 2.98 -9.85 17.47
CA MET A 20 2.14 -10.76 18.25
C MET A 20 1.61 -11.92 17.42
N ILE A 21 1.29 -11.69 16.13
CA ILE A 21 0.93 -12.76 15.20
C ILE A 21 2.11 -13.70 14.95
N ASP A 22 3.30 -13.14 14.68
CA ASP A 22 4.51 -13.92 14.40
C ASP A 22 4.94 -14.78 15.60
N ARG A 23 4.63 -14.34 16.83
CA ARG A 23 4.84 -15.12 18.08
C ARG A 23 3.72 -16.10 18.40
N GLY A 24 2.64 -16.12 17.62
CA GLY A 24 1.46 -16.96 17.85
C GLY A 24 0.56 -16.50 19.02
N GLU A 25 0.76 -15.29 19.53
CA GLU A 25 -0.01 -14.69 20.63
C GLU A 25 -1.35 -14.11 20.15
N LEU A 26 -1.49 -13.84 18.85
CA LEU A 26 -2.69 -13.28 18.24
C LEU A 26 -2.97 -13.91 16.87
N THR A 27 -4.23 -14.17 16.55
CA THR A 27 -4.63 -14.66 15.22
C THR A 27 -4.84 -13.49 14.25
N VAL A 28 -4.62 -13.72 12.94
CA VAL A 28 -4.86 -12.73 11.88
C VAL A 28 -6.30 -12.17 11.91
N ALA A 29 -7.28 -13.00 12.29
CA ALA A 29 -8.67 -12.57 12.46
C ALA A 29 -8.85 -11.62 13.66
N GLY A 30 -8.19 -11.90 14.78
CA GLY A 30 -8.24 -11.07 16.00
C GLY A 30 -7.49 -9.74 15.88
N ALA A 31 -6.54 -9.64 14.94
CA ALA A 31 -5.77 -8.44 14.69
C ALA A 31 -6.61 -7.25 14.17
N LYS A 32 -7.63 -7.52 13.34
CA LYS A 32 -8.43 -6.46 12.67
C LYS A 32 -9.19 -5.56 13.65
N SER A 33 -9.61 -6.08 14.80
CA SER A 33 -10.42 -5.38 15.80
C SER A 33 -9.61 -4.92 17.03
N HIS A 34 -8.29 -5.11 17.04
CA HIS A 34 -7.50 -4.86 18.23
C HIS A 34 -7.25 -3.34 18.43
N PRO A 35 -7.46 -2.80 19.65
CA PRO A 35 -7.43 -1.36 19.92
C PRO A 35 -6.06 -0.69 19.72
N LYS A 36 -4.98 -1.47 19.57
CA LYS A 36 -3.61 -0.97 19.30
C LYS A 36 -3.07 -1.38 17.93
N ARG A 37 -3.95 -1.61 16.94
CA ARG A 37 -3.55 -2.12 15.61
C ARG A 37 -2.56 -1.24 14.84
N SER A 38 -2.59 0.07 15.05
CA SER A 38 -1.70 1.02 14.38
C SER A 38 -0.40 1.31 15.17
N LEU A 39 -0.13 0.60 16.28
CA LEU A 39 1.07 0.84 17.06
C LEU A 39 2.31 0.25 16.35
N LEU A 40 3.14 1.12 15.81
CA LEU A 40 4.38 0.77 15.11
C LEU A 40 5.46 0.30 16.09
N THR A 41 6.16 -0.78 15.77
CA THR A 41 7.34 -1.24 16.55
C THR A 41 8.66 -0.71 16.00
N GLN A 42 8.65 -0.20 14.76
CA GLN A 42 9.77 0.48 14.15
C GLN A 42 9.31 1.81 13.55
N ALA A 43 9.98 2.89 13.93
CA ALA A 43 9.73 4.23 13.40
C ALA A 43 11.06 4.96 13.25
N LEU A 44 11.17 5.82 12.23
CA LEU A 44 12.30 6.73 12.00
C LEU A 44 12.34 7.84 13.08
N MET A 45 12.63 7.46 14.32
CA MET A 45 12.97 8.38 15.41
C MET A 45 14.47 8.30 15.59
N GLY A 46 15.18 9.40 15.29
CA GLY A 46 16.63 9.49 15.02
C GLY A 46 17.63 9.04 16.11
N GLN A 47 17.28 8.09 16.98
CA GLN A 47 18.12 7.57 18.07
C GLN A 47 18.38 6.06 17.99
N LYS A 48 17.80 5.31 17.05
CA LYS A 48 18.13 3.89 16.81
C LYS A 48 18.68 3.66 15.40
N LYS A 49 19.68 2.78 15.27
CA LYS A 49 20.04 2.17 13.99
C LYS A 49 18.84 1.33 13.53
N ILE A 50 18.12 1.84 12.55
CA ILE A 50 17.03 1.13 11.88
C ILE A 50 17.68 0.24 10.81
N GLN A 51 17.34 -1.04 10.83
CA GLN A 51 17.63 -1.94 9.72
C GLN A 51 16.35 -2.02 8.89
N PRO A 52 16.33 -1.46 7.66
CA PRO A 52 15.18 -1.59 6.79
C PRO A 52 15.12 -3.01 6.23
N ASP A 53 13.90 -3.51 6.05
CA ASP A 53 13.69 -4.73 5.27
C ASP A 53 13.94 -4.44 3.80
N VAL A 54 14.79 -5.25 3.18
CA VAL A 54 15.08 -5.20 1.74
C VAL A 54 14.51 -6.44 1.10
N ILE A 55 13.63 -6.23 0.11
CA ILE A 55 13.00 -7.30 -0.65
C ILE A 55 13.40 -7.10 -2.12
N SER A 56 13.91 -8.16 -2.74
CA SER A 56 14.12 -8.21 -4.19
C SER A 56 12.93 -8.90 -4.84
N ILE A 57 12.39 -8.30 -5.88
CA ILE A 57 11.26 -8.84 -6.65
C ILE A 57 11.61 -8.88 -8.13
N ASP A 58 11.14 -9.91 -8.81
CA ASP A 58 11.17 -9.98 -10.27
C ASP A 58 10.01 -9.19 -10.84
N ILE A 59 10.31 -8.21 -11.69
CA ILE A 59 9.33 -7.37 -12.39
C ILE A 59 9.30 -7.70 -13.88
N PHE A 60 8.11 -7.68 -14.46
CA PHE A 60 7.86 -7.90 -15.88
C PHE A 60 6.98 -6.78 -16.44
N GLU A 61 7.11 -6.51 -17.74
CA GLU A 61 6.23 -5.56 -18.43
C GLU A 61 4.76 -5.95 -18.23
N GLY A 62 3.93 -4.97 -17.86
CA GLY A 62 2.53 -5.16 -17.52
C GLY A 62 2.25 -5.36 -16.02
N ASP A 63 3.29 -5.49 -15.18
CA ASP A 63 3.11 -5.45 -13.73
C ASP A 63 2.70 -4.05 -13.26
N ARG A 64 1.86 -4.02 -12.22
CA ARG A 64 1.45 -2.78 -11.56
C ARG A 64 1.77 -2.83 -10.07
N LEU A 65 2.54 -1.85 -9.60
CA LEU A 65 2.90 -1.69 -8.20
C LEU A 65 1.94 -0.70 -7.53
N LEU A 66 1.47 -1.07 -6.35
CA LEU A 66 0.72 -0.22 -5.44
C LEU A 66 1.58 -0.02 -4.19
N ILE A 67 1.88 1.24 -3.88
CA ILE A 67 2.43 1.66 -2.59
C ILE A 67 1.36 2.52 -1.93
N CYS A 68 1.03 2.23 -0.68
CA CYS A 68 -0.01 2.97 0.02
C CYS A 68 0.30 3.10 1.52
N SER A 69 -0.26 4.13 2.14
CA SER A 69 -0.33 4.21 3.60
C SER A 69 -1.40 3.26 4.15
N ASP A 70 -1.34 3.02 5.46
CA ASP A 70 -2.33 2.26 6.19
C ASP A 70 -3.74 2.90 6.18
N GLY A 71 -3.82 4.21 5.91
CA GLY A 71 -5.06 4.91 5.60
C GLY A 71 -5.87 4.27 4.46
N LEU A 72 -5.22 3.62 3.48
CA LEU A 72 -5.90 2.82 2.45
C LEU A 72 -6.14 1.37 2.92
N SER A 73 -5.08 0.67 3.35
CA SER A 73 -5.13 -0.78 3.60
C SER A 73 -5.97 -1.18 4.81
N ASN A 74 -6.22 -0.26 5.74
CA ASN A 74 -7.10 -0.50 6.88
C ASN A 74 -8.59 -0.54 6.52
N VAL A 75 -9.00 0.10 5.42
CA VAL A 75 -10.42 0.31 5.08
C VAL A 75 -10.84 -0.26 3.73
N VAL A 76 -9.90 -0.43 2.79
CA VAL A 76 -10.16 -1.02 1.48
C VAL A 76 -9.64 -2.46 1.44
N SER A 77 -10.50 -3.41 1.03
CA SER A 77 -10.13 -4.82 0.96
C SER A 77 -9.17 -5.11 -0.20
N LEU A 78 -8.35 -6.17 -0.10
CA LEU A 78 -7.46 -6.61 -1.18
C LEU A 78 -8.20 -6.89 -2.50
N SER A 79 -9.41 -7.45 -2.45
CA SER A 79 -10.20 -7.71 -3.66
C SER A 79 -10.70 -6.41 -4.30
N SER A 80 -11.13 -5.43 -3.50
CA SER A 80 -11.49 -4.10 -3.98
C SER A 80 -10.29 -3.37 -4.58
N MET A 81 -9.12 -3.46 -3.94
CA MET A 81 -7.87 -2.92 -4.48
C MET A 81 -7.49 -3.58 -5.81
N ALA A 82 -7.57 -4.92 -5.91
CA ALA A 82 -7.28 -5.63 -7.14
C ALA A 82 -8.21 -5.21 -8.28
N SER A 83 -9.51 -5.04 -7.99
CA SER A 83 -10.49 -4.53 -8.95
C SER A 83 -10.14 -3.11 -9.42
N ALA A 84 -9.78 -2.21 -8.51
CA ALA A 84 -9.33 -0.86 -8.86
C ALA A 84 -8.06 -0.88 -9.73
N LEU A 85 -7.09 -1.73 -9.39
CA LEU A 85 -5.82 -1.86 -10.13
C LEU A 85 -5.99 -2.52 -11.51
N SER A 86 -7.08 -3.23 -11.77
CA SER A 86 -7.40 -3.82 -13.08
C SER A 86 -7.82 -2.81 -14.14
N GLN A 87 -8.05 -1.55 -13.76
CA GLN A 87 -8.45 -0.49 -14.68
C GLN A 87 -7.35 -0.15 -15.69
N LEU A 88 -7.75 0.36 -16.85
CA LEU A 88 -6.83 0.60 -17.95
C LEU A 88 -5.76 1.65 -17.62
N SER A 89 -6.17 2.78 -17.04
CA SER A 89 -5.27 3.89 -16.68
C SER A 89 -4.89 3.87 -15.21
N ARG A 90 -3.71 4.43 -14.89
CA ARG A 90 -3.22 4.57 -13.50
C ARG A 90 -4.06 5.58 -12.74
N GLU A 91 -4.47 6.65 -13.41
CA GLU A 91 -5.29 7.73 -12.89
C GLU A 91 -6.63 7.20 -12.39
N SER A 92 -7.33 6.41 -13.21
CA SER A 92 -8.61 5.85 -12.80
C SER A 92 -8.48 4.82 -11.67
N ALA A 93 -7.37 4.06 -11.64
CA ALA A 93 -7.06 3.19 -10.52
C ALA A 93 -6.87 3.98 -9.22
N VAL A 94 -6.08 5.07 -9.25
CA VAL A 94 -5.88 5.97 -8.10
C VAL A 94 -7.20 6.60 -7.66
N ASP A 95 -7.96 7.18 -8.58
CA ASP A 95 -9.25 7.82 -8.30
C ASP A 95 -10.22 6.84 -7.62
N THR A 96 -10.26 5.60 -8.10
CA THR A 96 -11.10 4.56 -7.52
C THR A 96 -10.63 4.15 -6.12
N LEU A 97 -9.32 4.00 -5.89
CA LEU A 97 -8.78 3.69 -4.56
C LEU A 97 -9.09 4.79 -3.55
N ILE A 98 -8.96 6.06 -3.98
CA ILE A 98 -9.29 7.22 -3.15
C ILE A 98 -10.80 7.27 -2.87
N ALA A 99 -11.65 7.08 -3.88
CA ALA A 99 -13.10 7.04 -3.70
C ALA A 99 -13.56 5.93 -2.75
N LEU A 100 -12.99 4.72 -2.86
CA LEU A 100 -13.25 3.60 -1.95
C LEU A 100 -12.84 3.92 -0.50
N THR A 101 -11.74 4.66 -0.33
CA THR A 101 -11.27 5.08 1.01
C THR A 101 -12.25 6.08 1.64
N TYR A 102 -12.68 7.09 0.88
CA TYR A 102 -13.67 8.07 1.37
C TYR A 102 -15.06 7.48 1.60
N ALA A 103 -15.46 6.48 0.80
CA ALA A 103 -16.70 5.74 1.03
C ALA A 103 -16.68 4.92 2.33
N ALA A 104 -15.49 4.66 2.89
CA ALA A 104 -15.27 4.02 4.18
C ALA A 104 -14.93 5.03 5.30
N ASP A 105 -15.40 6.27 5.16
CA ASP A 105 -15.24 7.40 6.08
C ASP A 105 -13.81 7.94 6.29
N ALA A 106 -12.81 7.41 5.57
CA ALA A 106 -11.42 7.87 5.58
C ALA A 106 -10.90 8.27 6.98
N PRO A 107 -10.79 7.33 7.93
CA PRO A 107 -10.48 7.64 9.33
C PRO A 107 -9.06 8.17 9.56
N ASP A 108 -8.20 8.14 8.54
CA ASP A 108 -6.81 8.59 8.57
C ASP A 108 -6.40 9.22 7.23
N ASN A 109 -5.24 9.87 7.19
CA ASN A 109 -4.64 10.37 5.96
C ASN A 109 -4.28 9.21 5.02
N VAL A 110 -4.68 9.37 3.76
CA VAL A 110 -4.44 8.38 2.71
C VAL A 110 -3.39 8.90 1.74
N THR A 111 -2.39 8.07 1.47
CA THR A 111 -1.41 8.28 0.39
C THR A 111 -1.38 7.03 -0.48
N VAL A 112 -1.44 7.22 -1.80
CA VAL A 112 -1.47 6.14 -2.80
C VAL A 112 -0.52 6.49 -3.93
N LEU A 113 0.29 5.52 -4.36
CA LEU A 113 1.12 5.58 -5.54
C LEU A 113 0.88 4.32 -6.37
N VAL A 114 0.59 4.52 -7.65
CA VAL A 114 0.44 3.45 -8.65
C VAL A 114 1.52 3.62 -9.71
N ALA A 115 2.33 2.58 -9.92
CA ALA A 115 3.40 2.57 -10.90
C ALA A 115 3.27 1.35 -11.82
N ASP A 116 3.37 1.59 -13.12
CA ASP A 116 3.33 0.54 -14.15
C ASP A 116 4.74 0.21 -14.59
N VAL A 117 5.02 -1.08 -14.69
CA VAL A 117 6.24 -1.58 -15.31
C VAL A 117 6.01 -1.60 -16.82
N VAL A 118 6.63 -0.65 -17.50
CA VAL A 118 6.55 -0.48 -18.95
C VAL A 118 7.92 -0.73 -19.59
N SER A 119 7.94 -1.09 -20.87
CA SER A 119 9.17 -1.06 -21.66
C SER A 119 9.71 0.38 -21.80
N GLU A 120 11.04 0.54 -21.90
CA GLU A 120 11.77 1.83 -21.91
C GLU A 120 11.26 2.86 -22.95
N LYS A 121 10.52 2.42 -23.97
CA LYS A 121 9.95 3.29 -25.02
C LYS A 121 8.70 4.06 -24.58
N ASN A 122 8.14 3.77 -23.41
CA ASN A 122 6.87 4.32 -22.93
C ASN A 122 7.00 5.13 -21.62
N VAL A 123 8.20 5.62 -21.29
CA VAL A 123 8.42 6.43 -20.08
C VAL A 123 7.76 7.81 -20.28
N SER A 124 6.78 8.14 -19.45
CA SER A 124 6.18 9.48 -19.35
C SER A 124 6.73 10.23 -18.15
N ASP A 125 6.61 11.56 -18.16
CA ASP A 125 6.88 12.36 -16.96
C ASP A 125 5.95 11.95 -15.79
N PRO A 126 6.44 12.03 -14.54
CA PRO A 126 5.61 11.75 -13.37
C PRO A 126 4.48 12.78 -13.26
N ILE A 127 3.26 12.29 -13.00
CA ILE A 127 2.09 13.11 -12.73
C ILE A 127 1.87 13.15 -11.22
N PHE A 128 1.95 14.34 -10.62
CA PHE A 128 1.65 14.55 -9.20
C PHE A 128 0.17 14.93 -9.04
N LEU A 129 -0.50 14.35 -8.05
CA LEU A 129 -1.91 14.62 -7.72
C LEU A 129 -2.05 14.92 -6.21
N GLY A 130 -3.00 15.78 -5.85
CA GLY A 130 -3.27 16.14 -4.45
C GLY A 130 -2.13 16.95 -3.81
N SER A 131 -1.84 16.68 -2.53
CA SER A 131 -0.82 17.41 -1.74
C SER A 131 0.62 17.28 -2.27
N ALA A 132 0.87 16.38 -3.22
CA ALA A 132 2.18 16.22 -3.85
C ALA A 132 2.46 17.25 -4.95
N VAL A 133 1.44 18.01 -5.41
CA VAL A 133 1.59 19.03 -6.46
C VAL A 133 2.33 20.27 -5.94
N ASP A 134 2.21 20.60 -4.65
CA ASP A 134 2.84 21.78 -4.05
C ASP A 134 4.36 21.61 -3.79
N LEU A 135 4.92 20.45 -4.10
CA LEU A 135 6.33 20.10 -3.88
C LEU A 135 7.18 20.06 -5.17
N SER A 136 6.58 20.34 -6.33
CA SER A 136 7.23 20.33 -7.65
C SER A 136 7.56 21.73 -8.16
#